data_AF-A0A962D085-F1
#
_entry.id   AF-A0A962D085-F1
#
_cell.length_a   1.000
_cell.length_b   1.000
_cell.length_c   1.000
_cell.angle_alpha   90.00
_cell.angle_beta   90.00
_cell.angle_gamma   90.00
#
_symmetry.space_group_name_H-M   'P 1'
#
loop_
_entity.id
_entity.type
_entity.pdbx_description
1 polymer ?
#
loop_
_entity_poly.entity_id
_entity_poly.type
_entity_poly.pdbx_seq_one_letter_code
_entity_poly.pdbx_strand_id
1 'polypeptide(L)'
;FLITHGTDTMVETANYLSDLKGKKIVLTGALAPAKFQNSDAIFNIGCAIAAVQTVANGAWVIMNGKVWNPKEVAKNRDENRFVKV
;
A
#
# COMPACT_ATOMS: atom_id res chain seq x y z
N PHE A 1 2.07 -11.24 4.63
CA PHE A 1 1.93 -10.24 5.71
C PHE A 1 1.14 -9.08 5.17
N LEU A 2 0.07 -8.69 5.85
CA LEU A 2 -0.70 -7.49 5.55
C LEU A 2 -0.43 -6.49 6.68
N ILE A 3 0.06 -5.31 6.34
CA ILE A 3 0.42 -4.25 7.29
C ILE A 3 -0.41 -3.02 6.96
N THR A 4 -1.22 -2.57 7.92
CA THR A 4 -1.81 -1.23 7.84
C THR A 4 -0.77 -0.19 8.25
N HIS A 5 -0.66 0.89 7.48
CA HIS A 5 0.37 1.91 7.67
C HIS A 5 -0.16 3.30 7.31
N GLY A 6 0.36 4.33 7.97
CA GLY A 6 0.09 5.72 7.56
C GLY A 6 0.63 6.01 6.15
N THR A 7 -0.10 6.78 5.35
CA THR A 7 0.24 6.91 3.91
C THR A 7 1.45 7.79 3.63
N ASP A 8 1.91 8.60 4.58
CA ASP A 8 2.97 9.59 4.36
C ASP A 8 4.34 8.97 4.08
N THR A 9 4.73 7.95 4.84
CA THR A 9 6.03 7.27 4.72
C THR A 9 5.89 5.80 4.29
N MET A 10 4.71 5.40 3.84
CA MET A 10 4.42 4.00 3.46
C MET A 10 5.39 3.47 2.39
N VAL A 11 5.75 4.30 1.42
CA VAL A 11 6.68 3.93 0.34
C VAL A 11 8.10 3.71 0.87
N GLU A 12 8.54 4.54 1.82
CA GLU A 12 9.85 4.40 2.47
C GLU A 12 9.93 3.09 3.25
N THR A 13 8.91 2.80 4.06
CA THR A 13 8.80 1.52 4.79
C THR A 13 8.77 0.34 3.83
N ALA A 14 8.01 0.42 2.73
CA ALA A 14 7.95 -0.64 1.74
C ALA A 14 9.30 -0.89 1.05
N ASN A 15 10.04 0.17 0.71
CA ASN A 15 11.40 0.05 0.16
C ASN A 15 12.35 -0.62 1.17
N TYR A 16 12.33 -0.21 2.44
CA TYR A 16 13.13 -0.82 3.49
C TYR A 16 12.83 -2.31 3.68
N LEU A 17 11.55 -2.69 3.64
CA LEU A 17 11.12 -4.09 3.79
C LEU A 17 11.35 -4.93 2.53
N SER A 18 11.65 -4.33 1.37
CA SER A 18 11.80 -5.04 0.11
C SER A 18 13.02 -5.98 0.08
N ASP A 19 14.01 -5.75 0.94
CA ASP A 19 15.21 -6.59 1.08
C ASP A 19 14.98 -7.88 1.88
N LEU A 20 13.83 -8.03 2.54
CA LEU A 20 13.49 -9.23 3.30
C LEU A 20 13.16 -10.41 2.37
N LYS A 21 14.08 -11.36 2.30
CA LYS A 21 13.96 -12.54 1.42
C LYS A 21 12.85 -13.49 1.89
N GLY A 22 12.17 -14.10 0.91
CA GLY A 22 11.19 -15.17 1.15
C GLY A 22 9.90 -14.72 1.84
N LYS A 23 9.60 -13.42 1.86
CA LYS A 23 8.39 -12.85 2.46
C LYS A 23 7.53 -12.19 1.38
N LYS A 24 6.21 -12.35 1.49
CA LYS A 24 5.22 -11.53 0.76
C LYS A 24 4.66 -10.49 1.72
N ILE A 25 5.00 -9.23 1.53
CA ILE A 25 4.62 -8.13 2.42
C ILE A 25 3.80 -7.13 1.61
N VAL A 26 2.60 -6.84 2.11
CA VAL A 26 1.70 -5.85 1.52
C VAL A 26 1.46 -4.77 2.56
N LEU A 27 1.74 -3.52 2.18
CA LEU A 27 1.39 -2.34 2.95
C LEU A 27 0.16 -1.70 2.32
N THR A 28 -0.79 -1.32 3.17
CA THR A 28 -1.99 -0.59 2.76
C THR A 28 -2.38 0.41 3.83
N GLY A 29 -3.31 1.29 3.50
CA GLY A 29 -3.81 2.31 4.41
C GLY A 29 -5.05 2.94 3.83
N ALA A 30 -5.34 4.16 4.26
CA ALA A 30 -6.46 4.94 3.78
C ALA A 30 -6.06 6.41 3.71
N LEU A 31 -6.65 7.13 2.77
CA LEU A 31 -6.53 8.59 2.68
C LEU A 31 -7.52 9.28 3.62
N ALA A 32 -8.64 8.61 3.94
CA ALA A 32 -9.59 9.04 4.95
C ALA A 32 -9.69 8.00 6.10
N PRO A 33 -9.80 8.44 7.37
CA PRO A 33 -9.96 7.54 8.51
C PRO A 33 -11.11 6.53 8.32
N ALA A 34 -10.88 5.27 8.70
CA ALA A 34 -11.82 4.16 8.49
C ALA A 34 -13.21 4.37 9.13
N LYS A 35 -13.32 5.24 10.14
CA LYS A 35 -14.59 5.59 10.81
C LYS A 35 -15.52 6.47 9.96
N PHE A 36 -15.03 7.04 8.85
CA PHE A 36 -15.83 7.92 7.99
C PHE A 36 -16.60 7.10 6.94
N GLN A 37 -17.86 7.48 6.67
CA GLN A 37 -18.73 6.75 5.72
C GLN A 37 -18.13 6.68 4.31
N ASN A 38 -17.43 7.73 3.88
CA ASN A 38 -16.81 7.81 2.55
C ASN A 38 -15.30 7.47 2.59
N SER A 39 -14.89 6.57 3.49
CA SER A 39 -13.50 6.13 3.59
C SER A 39 -13.13 5.11 2.51
N ASP A 40 -11.92 5.24 1.97
CA ASP A 40 -11.30 4.28 1.07
C ASP A 40 -10.70 3.05 1.80
N ALA A 41 -10.77 3.02 3.14
CA ALA A 41 -10.14 1.97 3.95
C ALA A 41 -10.64 0.56 3.64
N ILE A 42 -11.97 0.36 3.58
CA ILE A 42 -12.56 -0.98 3.33
C ILE A 42 -12.14 -1.49 1.95
N PHE A 43 -12.20 -0.62 0.94
CA PHE A 43 -11.79 -0.94 -0.41
C PHE A 43 -10.30 -1.32 -0.48
N ASN A 44 -9.41 -0.51 0.10
CA ASN A 44 -7.98 -0.76 0.10
C ASN A 44 -7.63 -2.07 0.84
N ILE A 45 -8.29 -2.37 1.97
CA ILE A 45 -8.13 -3.64 2.68
C ILE A 45 -8.54 -4.84 1.82
N GLY A 46 -9.68 -4.76 1.13
CA GLY A 46 -10.13 -5.80 0.21
C GLY A 46 -9.09 -6.08 -0.89
N CYS A 47 -8.59 -5.03 -1.54
CA CYS A 47 -7.52 -5.15 -2.52
C CYS A 47 -6.23 -5.76 -1.91
N ALA A 48 -5.88 -5.37 -0.69
CA ALA A 48 -4.66 -5.83 -0.04
C ALA A 48 -4.72 -7.32 0.36
N ILE A 49 -5.89 -7.81 0.80
CA ILE A 49 -6.14 -9.23 1.08
C ILE A 49 -6.02 -10.07 -0.19
N ALA A 50 -6.51 -9.57 -1.33
CA ALA A 50 -6.32 -10.24 -2.61
C ALA A 50 -4.85 -10.23 -3.03
N ALA A 51 -4.19 -9.08 -2.94
CA ALA A 51 -2.81 -8.89 -3.37
C ALA A 51 -1.81 -9.76 -2.59
N VAL A 52 -1.93 -9.86 -1.27
CA VAL A 52 -0.95 -10.60 -0.45
C VAL A 52 -0.89 -12.09 -0.81
N GLN A 53 -1.95 -12.64 -1.40
CA GLN A 53 -2.01 -14.03 -1.86
C GLN A 53 -1.36 -14.22 -3.24
N THR A 54 -1.41 -13.20 -4.10
CA THR A 54 -1.04 -13.31 -5.52
C THR A 54 0.32 -12.72 -5.86
N VAL A 55 0.82 -11.75 -5.10
CA VAL A 55 2.11 -11.11 -5.38
C VAL A 55 3.29 -12.07 -5.21
N ALA A 56 4.39 -11.76 -5.90
CA ALA A 56 5.69 -12.40 -5.67
C ALA A 56 6.26 -12.00 -4.30
N ASN A 57 7.31 -12.72 -3.87
CA ASN A 57 8.08 -12.32 -2.69
C ASN A 57 8.64 -10.91 -2.88
N GLY A 58 8.57 -10.11 -1.83
CA GLY A 58 8.90 -8.69 -1.82
C GLY A 58 7.92 -7.89 -0.97
N ALA A 59 8.12 -6.57 -0.94
CA ALA A 59 7.23 -5.61 -0.31
C ALA A 59 6.50 -4.78 -1.36
N TRP A 60 5.19 -4.59 -1.17
CA TRP A 60 4.30 -3.96 -2.14
C TRP A 60 3.39 -2.94 -1.47
N VAL A 61 3.05 -1.87 -2.18
CA VAL A 61 2.09 -0.85 -1.71
C VAL A 61 0.75 -1.05 -2.43
N ILE A 62 -0.33 -1.18 -1.67
CA ILE A 62 -1.69 -1.38 -2.19
C ILE A 62 -2.55 -0.19 -1.81
N MET A 63 -2.76 0.71 -2.76
CA MET A 63 -3.53 1.95 -2.60
C MET A 63 -4.20 2.31 -3.94
N ASN A 64 -5.34 2.97 -3.89
CA ASN A 64 -6.08 3.42 -5.07
C ASN A 64 -6.40 2.28 -6.07
N GLY A 65 -6.66 1.06 -5.55
CA GLY A 65 -7.02 -0.12 -6.35
C GLY A 65 -5.88 -0.72 -7.17
N LYS A 66 -4.63 -0.37 -6.89
CA LYS A 66 -3.45 -0.82 -7.65
C LYS A 66 -2.41 -1.52 -6.76
N VAL A 67 -1.66 -2.43 -7.37
CA VAL A 67 -0.46 -3.05 -6.80
C VAL A 67 0.76 -2.26 -7.27
N TRP A 68 1.46 -1.60 -6.36
CA TRP A 68 2.60 -0.78 -6.69
C TRP A 68 3.92 -1.40 -6.26
N ASN A 69 4.89 -1.38 -7.17
CA ASN A 69 6.29 -1.54 -6.81
C ASN A 69 6.73 -0.29 -6.03
N PRO A 70 7.28 -0.42 -4.80
CA PRO A 70 7.67 0.73 -3.99
C PRO A 70 8.77 1.61 -4.62
N LYS A 71 9.46 1.13 -5.66
CA LYS A 71 10.45 1.91 -6.42
C LYS A 71 9.84 2.80 -7.52
N GLU A 72 8.56 2.58 -7.85
CA GLU A 72 7.89 3.21 -9.00
C GLU A 72 6.67 4.03 -8.59
N VAL A 73 6.49 4.28 -7.28
CA VAL A 73 5.30 4.95 -6.75
C VAL A 73 5.67 5.99 -5.70
N ALA A 74 4.93 7.09 -5.67
CA ALA A 74 5.02 8.09 -4.61
C ALA A 74 3.62 8.58 -4.21
N LYS A 75 3.50 9.10 -2.98
CA LYS A 75 2.30 9.81 -2.55
C LYS A 75 2.35 11.24 -3.09
N ASN A 76 1.43 11.56 -4.00
CA ASN A 76 1.14 12.93 -4.38
C ASN A 76 0.21 13.54 -3.33
N ARG A 77 0.69 14.54 -2.60
CA ARG A 77 -0.06 15.21 -1.52
C ARG A 77 -1.11 16.17 -2.08
N ASP A 78 -0.83 16.81 -3.22
CA ASP A 78 -1.72 17.78 -3.85
C ASP A 78 -2.94 17.06 -4.47
N GLU A 79 -2.71 15.93 -5.13
CA GLU A 79 -3.78 15.08 -5.68
C GLU A 79 -4.38 14.10 -4.66
N ASN A 80 -3.85 14.09 -3.43
CA ASN A 80 -4.19 13.15 -2.35
C ASN A 80 -4.29 11.69 -2.83
N ARG A 81 -3.29 11.19 -3.58
CA ARG A 81 -3.29 9.80 -4.11
C ARG A 81 -1.89 9.29 -4.41
N PHE A 82 -1.78 7.99 -4.68
CA PHE A 82 -0.55 7.38 -5.16
C PHE A 82 -0.45 7.50 -6.69
N VAL A 83 0.71 7.95 -7.16
CA VAL A 83 1.02 8.15 -8.57
C VAL A 83 2.33 7.45 -8.92
N LYS A 84 2.48 7.12 -10.21
CA LYS A 84 3.73 6.59 -10.72
C LYS A 84 4.81 7.69 -10.66
N VAL A 85 6.02 7.32 -10.26
CA VAL A 85 7.21 8.19 -10.33
C VAL A 85 7.80 8.16 -11.74
#